data_AF-A0A1Q3L7C7-F1
#
_entry.id   AF-A0A1Q3L7C7-F1
#
_cell.length_a   1.000
_cell.length_b   1.000
_cell.length_c   1.000
_cell.angle_alpha   90.00
_cell.angle_beta   90.00
_cell.angle_gamma   90.00
#
_symmetry.space_group_name_H-M   'P 1'
#
loop_
_entity.id
_entity.type
_entity.pdbx_description
1 polymer ?
#
loop_
_entity_poly.entity_id
_entity_poly.type
_entity_poly.pdbx_seq_one_letter_code
_entity_poly.pdbx_strand_id
1 'polypeptide(L)'
;MKAAAAANDQSGNAVDLELTEDGASVLAASTAAASEAGQEARVVIKVGDKVMSAVRVAEPLRADHVTIQLPDDVTAEEFTAQIRRS
;
A
#
# COMPACT_ATOMS: atom_id res chain seq x y z
N MET A 1 5.05 -0.46 -10.06
CA MET A 1 3.60 -0.72 -9.92
C MET A 1 3.04 -1.03 -11.28
N LYS A 2 2.07 -1.95 -11.39
CA LYS A 2 1.44 -2.34 -12.65
C LYS A 2 0.09 -1.66 -12.86
N ALA A 3 -0.78 -1.66 -11.85
CA ALA A 3 -2.08 -0.97 -11.91
C ALA A 3 -2.52 -0.45 -10.52
N ALA A 4 -3.40 0.54 -10.53
CA ALA A 4 -4.08 1.06 -9.35
C ALA A 4 -5.52 1.45 -9.73
N ALA A 5 -6.49 1.06 -8.92
CA ALA A 5 -7.90 1.38 -9.10
C ALA A 5 -8.56 1.65 -7.74
N ALA A 6 -9.68 2.39 -7.74
CA ALA A 6 -10.52 2.46 -6.54
C ALA A 6 -11.00 1.04 -6.17
N ALA A 7 -10.95 0.71 -4.89
CA ALA A 7 -11.43 -0.59 -4.41
C ALA A 7 -12.94 -0.70 -4.65
N ASN A 8 -13.37 -1.86 -5.17
CA ASN A 8 -14.75 -2.04 -5.65
C ASN A 8 -15.70 -2.55 -4.55
N ASP A 9 -15.21 -2.71 -3.32
CA ASP A 9 -15.95 -3.22 -2.17
C ASP A 9 -16.41 -2.09 -1.22
N GLN A 10 -17.34 -2.41 -0.32
CA GLN A 10 -17.98 -1.47 0.64
C GLN A 10 -17.00 -0.90 1.70
N SER A 11 -15.69 -0.96 1.44
CA SER A 11 -14.60 -0.75 2.39
C SER A 11 -14.24 0.73 2.60
N GLY A 12 -14.97 1.67 2.00
CA GLY A 12 -14.73 3.10 2.15
C GLY A 12 -13.68 3.62 1.17
N ASN A 13 -12.91 4.63 1.59
CA ASN A 13 -11.94 5.32 0.74
C ASN A 13 -10.65 4.48 0.59
N ALA A 14 -10.65 3.56 -0.37
CA ALA A 14 -9.57 2.61 -0.58
C ALA A 14 -9.22 2.39 -2.05
N VAL A 15 -8.04 1.82 -2.27
CA VAL A 15 -7.48 1.54 -3.60
C VAL A 15 -6.87 0.15 -3.65
N ASP A 16 -7.17 -0.58 -4.72
CA ASP A 16 -6.54 -1.84 -5.06
C ASP A 16 -5.32 -1.57 -5.95
N LEU A 17 -4.19 -2.12 -5.54
CA LEU A 17 -2.94 -2.08 -6.30
C LEU A 17 -2.60 -3.46 -6.86
N GLU A 18 -2.22 -3.48 -8.14
CA GLU A 18 -1.50 -4.58 -8.75
C GLU A 18 -0.02 -4.18 -8.86
N LEU A 19 0.85 -4.97 -8.23
CA LEU A 19 2.28 -4.77 -8.19
C LEU A 19 2.96 -5.47 -9.37
N THR A 20 4.09 -4.91 -9.79
CA THR A 20 5.05 -5.66 -10.62
C THR A 20 5.76 -6.70 -9.75
N GLU A 21 6.44 -7.66 -10.35
CA GLU A 21 7.24 -8.65 -9.62
C GLU A 21 8.28 -7.99 -8.68
N ASP A 22 8.98 -6.96 -9.17
CA ASP A 22 9.88 -6.15 -8.34
C ASP A 22 9.14 -5.48 -7.17
N GLY A 23 7.94 -4.95 -7.42
CA GLY A 23 7.12 -4.29 -6.40
C GLY A 23 6.65 -5.26 -5.31
N ALA A 24 6.20 -6.46 -5.71
CA ALA A 24 5.81 -7.53 -4.79
C ALA A 24 7.01 -8.01 -3.96
N SER A 25 8.21 -8.06 -4.55
CA SER A 25 9.44 -8.43 -3.85
C SER A 25 9.85 -7.40 -2.79
N VAL A 26 9.74 -6.09 -3.11
CA VAL A 26 9.98 -5.02 -2.14
C VAL A 26 8.96 -5.08 -0.99
N LEU A 27 7.69 -5.33 -1.30
CA LEU A 27 6.65 -5.48 -0.30
C LEU A 27 6.92 -6.67 0.64
N ALA A 28 7.28 -7.83 0.08
CA ALA A 28 7.61 -9.01 0.85
C ALA A 28 8.81 -8.78 1.78
N ALA A 29 9.87 -8.12 1.30
CA ALA A 29 11.03 -7.79 2.12
C ALA A 29 10.68 -6.78 3.24
N SER A 30 9.88 -5.75 2.92
CA SER A 30 9.50 -4.71 3.88
C SER A 30 8.59 -5.26 4.98
N THR A 31 7.65 -6.13 4.63
CA THR A 31 6.73 -6.78 5.58
C THR A 31 7.46 -7.81 6.44
N ALA A 32 8.43 -8.54 5.89
CA ALA A 32 9.30 -9.41 6.69
C ALA A 32 10.09 -8.61 7.74
N ALA A 33 10.79 -7.56 7.31
CA ALA A 33 11.55 -6.71 8.23
C ALA A 33 10.67 -6.09 9.33
N ALA A 34 9.46 -5.63 8.99
CA ALA A 34 8.52 -5.09 9.97
C ALA A 34 8.03 -6.15 10.96
N SER A 35 7.74 -7.37 10.50
CA SER A 35 7.28 -8.46 11.38
C SER A 35 8.35 -8.87 12.40
N GLU A 36 9.63 -8.80 12.03
CA GLU A 36 10.77 -9.13 12.89
C GLU A 36 11.16 -7.99 13.85
N ALA A 37 10.92 -6.73 13.44
CA ALA A 37 11.26 -5.53 14.23
C ALA A 37 10.35 -5.32 15.46
N GLY A 38 9.26 -6.08 15.58
CA GLY A 38 8.39 -6.09 16.76
C GLY A 38 7.09 -5.31 16.61
N GLN A 39 6.29 -5.28 17.68
CA GLN A 39 4.88 -4.92 17.65
C GLN A 39 4.58 -3.46 17.27
N GLU A 40 5.53 -2.56 17.46
CA GLU A 40 5.42 -1.14 17.14
C GLU A 40 5.85 -0.82 15.69
N ALA A 41 6.48 -1.76 14.99
CA ALA A 41 6.89 -1.55 13.61
C ALA A 41 5.67 -1.40 12.69
N ARG A 42 5.78 -0.51 11.71
CA ARG A 42 4.76 -0.26 10.70
C ARG A 42 5.40 -0.25 9.33
N VAL A 43 4.73 -0.85 8.35
CA VAL A 43 5.05 -0.62 6.93
C VAL A 43 4.30 0.62 6.50
N VAL A 44 5.05 1.60 5.99
CA VAL A 44 4.53 2.88 5.55
C VAL A 44 4.45 2.89 4.03
N ILE A 45 3.28 3.26 3.50
CA ILE A 45 3.08 3.48 2.08
C ILE A 45 3.05 4.99 1.84
N LYS A 46 3.91 5.45 0.94
CA LYS A 46 4.05 6.86 0.58
C LYS A 46 3.88 7.06 -0.92
N VAL A 47 3.41 8.25 -1.29
CA VAL A 47 3.44 8.74 -2.67
C VAL A 47 4.11 10.12 -2.63
N GLY A 48 5.26 10.24 -3.30
CA GLY A 48 6.19 11.34 -3.05
C GLY A 48 6.59 11.37 -1.57
N ASP A 49 6.39 12.52 -0.92
CA ASP A 49 6.67 12.75 0.50
C ASP A 49 5.45 12.58 1.41
N LYS A 50 4.25 12.32 0.85
CA LYS A 50 3.02 12.15 1.64
C LYS A 50 2.86 10.69 2.06
N VAL A 51 2.66 10.47 3.35
CA VAL A 51 2.27 9.17 3.91
C VAL A 51 0.79 8.94 3.62
N MET A 52 0.48 7.85 2.94
CA MET A 52 -0.88 7.45 2.59
C MET A 52 -1.41 6.35 3.52
N SER A 53 -0.52 5.49 4.04
CA SER A 53 -0.93 4.45 4.97
C SER A 53 0.23 4.02 5.86
N ALA A 54 -0.09 3.55 7.06
CA ALA A 54 0.87 3.01 8.00
C ALA A 54 0.24 1.79 8.69
N VAL A 55 0.64 0.59 8.26
CA VAL A 55 -0.02 -0.65 8.69
C VAL A 55 0.90 -1.48 9.55
N ARG A 56 0.31 -2.09 10.59
CA ARG A 56 0.99 -3.13 11.34
C ARG A 56 0.96 -4.42 10.53
N VAL A 57 2.09 -5.11 10.51
CA VAL A 57 2.26 -6.37 9.79
C VAL A 57 2.45 -7.47 10.82
N ALA A 58 1.52 -8.42 10.86
CA ALA A 58 1.64 -9.59 11.73
C ALA A 58 2.57 -10.64 11.12
N GLU A 59 2.48 -10.85 9.81
CA GLU A 59 3.28 -11.81 9.06
C GLU A 59 3.71 -11.23 7.70
N PRO A 60 4.84 -11.68 7.13
CA PRO A 60 5.29 -11.22 5.81
C PRO A 60 4.22 -11.45 4.73
N LEU A 61 3.95 -10.42 3.93
CA LEU A 61 2.96 -10.50 2.86
C LEU A 61 3.63 -10.88 1.55
N ARG A 62 3.21 -12.02 0.99
CA ARG A 62 3.59 -12.46 -0.36
C ARG A 62 2.37 -12.37 -1.27
N ALA A 63 2.10 -11.15 -1.72
CA ALA A 63 0.99 -10.87 -2.62
C ALA A 63 1.43 -9.83 -3.66
N ASP A 64 0.92 -9.98 -4.87
CA ASP A 64 1.02 -9.01 -5.96
C ASP A 64 -0.22 -8.10 -6.03
N HIS A 65 -1.30 -8.45 -5.35
CA HIS A 65 -2.49 -7.62 -5.16
C HIS A 65 -2.60 -7.17 -3.70
N VAL A 66 -2.76 -5.86 -3.48
CA VAL A 66 -2.98 -5.29 -2.14
C VAL A 66 -4.03 -4.19 -2.15
N THR A 67 -4.88 -4.18 -1.13
CA THR A 67 -5.82 -3.08 -0.89
C THR A 67 -5.25 -2.15 0.17
N ILE A 68 -5.27 -0.85 -0.12
CA ILE A 68 -4.77 0.19 0.78
C ILE A 68 -5.93 1.10 1.14
N GLN A 69 -6.18 1.21 2.44
CA GLN A 69 -7.06 2.24 2.99
C GLN A 69 -6.34 3.59 2.94
N LEU A 70 -7.01 4.58 2.34
CA LEU A 70 -6.52 5.93 2.21
C LEU A 70 -6.97 6.78 3.41
N PRO A 71 -6.25 7.86 3.73
CA PRO A 71 -6.71 8.85 4.69
C PRO A 71 -7.99 9.54 4.19
N ASP A 72 -8.84 10.00 5.10
CA ASP A 72 -10.11 10.66 4.76
C ASP A 72 -9.94 11.93 3.89
N ASP A 73 -8.75 12.56 3.93
CA ASP A 73 -8.41 13.74 3.14
C ASP A 73 -7.79 13.45 1.76
N VAL A 74 -7.73 12.18 1.33
CA VAL A 74 -7.15 11.77 0.04
C VAL A 74 -8.11 10.88 -0.70
N THR A 75 -8.64 11.33 -1.83
CA THR A 75 -9.52 10.48 -2.65
C THR A 75 -8.73 9.42 -3.42
N ALA A 76 -9.38 8.29 -3.73
CA ALA A 76 -8.83 7.28 -4.64
C ALA A 76 -8.44 7.85 -6.02
N GLU A 77 -9.17 8.86 -6.51
CA GLU A 77 -8.85 9.54 -7.77
C GLU A 77 -7.55 10.35 -7.66
N GLU A 78 -7.38 11.15 -6.61
CA GLU A 78 -6.14 11.91 -6.38
C GLU A 78 -4.93 10.99 -6.23
N PHE A 79 -5.10 9.89 -5.49
CA PHE A 79 -4.07 8.90 -5.29
C PHE A 79 -3.64 8.24 -6.62
N THR A 80 -4.60 7.75 -7.41
CA THR A 80 -4.29 7.13 -8.72
C THR A 80 -3.69 8.13 -9.71
N ALA A 81 -4.10 9.40 -9.66
CA ALA A 81 -3.51 10.46 -10.46
C ALA A 81 -2.05 10.76 -10.06
N GLN A 82 -1.70 10.72 -8.77
CA GLN A 82 -0.32 10.92 -8.31
C GLN A 82 0.60 9.79 -8.76
N ILE A 83 0.16 8.54 -8.63
CA ILE A 83 0.93 7.36 -9.06
C ILE A 83 1.23 7.38 -10.56
N ARG A 84 0.29 7.82 -11.39
CA ARG A 84 0.50 7.90 -12.85
C ARG A 84 1.54 8.95 -13.25
N ARG A 85 1.86 9.89 -12.34
CA ARG A 85 2.79 11.00 -12.58
C ARG A 85 4.17 10.77 -11.96
N SER A 86 4.31 9.81 -11.05
CA SER A 86 5.57 9.39 -10.42
C SER A 86 6.33 8.39 -11.27
#